data_AF-A0A2J6J8J0-F1
#
_entry.id   AF-A0A2J6J8J0-F1
#
_cell.length_a   1.000
_cell.length_b   1.000
_cell.length_c   1.000
_cell.angle_alpha   90.00
_cell.angle_beta   90.00
_cell.angle_gamma   90.00
#
_symmetry.space_group_name_H-M   'P 1'
#
loop_
_entity.id
_entity.type
_entity.pdbx_description
1 polymer ?
#
loop_
_entity_poly.entity_id
_entity_poly.type
_entity_poly.pdbx_seq_one_letter_code
_entity_poly.pdbx_strand_id
1 'polypeptide(L)'
;MGRLYCCVRCIARFLEGTGRKESGQMPVITVQTVEGVTAEQKEELIERFTATIKEVMGKNPEATHVVIEEIPAENWGIRGRTVAAIRSGKN
;
A
#
# COMPACT_ATOMS: atom_id res chain seq x y z
N MET A 1 -2.00 -33.69 -46.33
CA MET A 1 -1.18 -33.79 -45.10
C MET A 1 -1.01 -32.39 -44.48
N GLY A 2 -2.10 -31.76 -44.00
CA GLY A 2 -2.02 -30.34 -43.61
C GLY A 2 -3.29 -29.74 -42.98
N ARG A 3 -4.20 -30.56 -42.44
CA ARG A 3 -5.47 -30.07 -41.86
C ARG A 3 -5.73 -30.48 -40.41
N LEU A 4 -4.82 -31.25 -39.80
CA LEU A 4 -4.92 -31.66 -38.39
C LEU A 4 -4.03 -30.85 -37.42
N TYR A 5 -3.17 -29.95 -37.90
CA TYR A 5 -2.26 -29.16 -37.05
C TYR A 5 -2.81 -27.79 -36.61
N CYS A 6 -4.01 -27.39 -37.06
CA CYS A 6 -4.60 -26.10 -36.68
C CYS A 6 -5.28 -26.13 -35.30
N CYS A 7 -5.74 -27.31 -34.84
CA CYS A 7 -6.58 -27.40 -33.65
C CYS A 7 -5.77 -27.38 -32.33
N VAL A 8 -4.57 -27.97 -32.31
CA VAL A 8 -3.79 -28.12 -31.06
C VAL A 8 -3.13 -26.82 -30.61
N ARG A 9 -2.95 -25.85 -31.50
CA ARG A 9 -2.37 -24.54 -31.17
C ARG A 9 -3.39 -23.53 -30.63
N CYS A 10 -4.69 -23.82 -30.74
CA CYS A 10 -5.76 -22.99 -30.16
C CYS A 10 -6.00 -23.33 -28.68
N ILE A 11 -5.84 -24.60 -28.29
CA ILE A 11 -6.05 -25.05 -26.91
C ILE A 11 -4.98 -24.48 -25.94
N ALA A 12 -3.75 -24.26 -26.40
CA ALA A 12 -2.68 -23.73 -25.56
C ALA A 12 -2.85 -22.25 -25.16
N ARG A 13 -3.73 -21.49 -25.84
CA ARG A 13 -4.01 -20.08 -25.50
C ARG A 13 -5.19 -19.91 -24.54
N PHE A 14 -5.94 -20.97 -24.29
CA PHE A 14 -7.16 -20.93 -23.50
C PHE A 14 -6.90 -21.17 -22.00
N LEU A 15 -5.68 -21.55 -21.62
CA LEU A 15 -5.29 -21.84 -20.23
C LEU A 15 -4.57 -20.67 -19.53
N GLU A 16 -4.53 -19.48 -20.13
CA GLU A 16 -4.14 -18.23 -19.45
C GLU A 16 -5.36 -17.47 -18.90
N GLY A 17 -6.55 -18.04 -19.06
CA GLY A 17 -7.81 -17.46 -18.61
C GLY A 17 -8.48 -18.34 -17.57
N THR A 18 -7.97 -18.36 -16.34
CA THR A 18 -8.76 -18.46 -15.09
C THR A 18 -7.86 -18.68 -13.89
N GLY A 19 -7.55 -17.58 -13.19
CA GLY A 19 -6.87 -17.59 -11.90
C GLY A 19 -7.67 -16.85 -10.83
N ARG A 20 -8.83 -17.42 -10.45
CA ARG A 20 -9.44 -17.37 -9.10
C ARG A 20 -9.60 -15.98 -8.44
N LYS A 21 -10.85 -15.50 -8.45
CA LYS A 21 -11.50 -14.55 -7.51
C LYS A 21 -10.55 -13.78 -6.59
N GLU A 22 -10.39 -12.47 -6.84
CA GLU A 22 -9.80 -11.55 -5.88
C GLU A 22 -10.55 -11.67 -4.55
N SER A 23 -9.94 -12.42 -3.65
CA SER A 23 -10.41 -12.61 -2.30
C SER A 23 -9.95 -11.38 -1.53
N GLY A 24 -10.81 -10.37 -1.47
CA GLY A 24 -11.05 -9.52 -0.31
C GLY A 24 -9.85 -9.02 0.50
N GLN A 25 -8.68 -8.83 -0.09
CA GLN A 25 -7.60 -8.11 0.56
C GLN A 25 -7.79 -6.65 0.17
N MET A 26 -8.59 -5.94 0.96
CA MET A 26 -8.68 -4.49 0.98
C MET A 26 -7.53 -4.01 1.86
N PRO A 27 -6.37 -3.64 1.29
CA PRO A 27 -5.24 -3.26 2.11
C PRO A 27 -5.55 -1.93 2.79
N VAL A 28 -5.38 -1.92 4.11
CA VAL A 28 -5.38 -0.69 4.90
C VAL A 28 -3.96 -0.40 5.34
N ILE A 29 -3.50 0.82 5.08
CA ILE A 29 -2.22 1.32 5.55
C ILE A 29 -2.53 2.43 6.56
N THR A 30 -2.13 2.23 7.81
CA THR A 30 -2.17 3.27 8.83
C THR A 30 -0.77 3.84 9.02
N VAL A 31 -0.62 5.13 8.73
CA VAL A 31 0.62 5.87 8.92
C VAL A 31 0.44 6.75 10.13
N GLN A 32 1.13 6.43 11.21
CA GLN A 32 1.14 7.26 12.42
C GLN A 32 2.38 8.13 12.41
N THR A 33 2.18 9.43 12.51
CA THR A 33 3.26 10.43 12.50
C THR A 33 3.16 11.33 13.73
N VAL A 34 4.28 11.92 14.14
CA VAL A 34 4.25 13.00 15.14
C VAL A 34 3.68 14.25 14.45
N GLU A 35 2.89 15.03 15.18
CA GLU A 35 2.36 16.32 14.73
C GLU A 35 3.41 17.18 14.00
N GLY A 36 2.96 17.85 12.93
CA GLY A 36 3.78 18.79 12.15
C GLY A 36 3.99 18.42 10.68
N VAL A 37 3.23 17.46 10.14
CA VAL A 37 3.27 17.11 8.72
C VAL A 37 2.37 18.07 7.93
N THR A 38 2.89 18.64 6.84
CA THR A 38 2.10 19.58 6.01
C THR A 38 1.03 18.86 5.19
N ALA A 39 0.05 19.61 4.68
CA ALA A 39 -1.00 19.04 3.83
C ALA A 39 -0.40 18.41 2.56
N GLU A 40 0.57 19.06 1.93
CA GLU A 40 1.22 18.57 0.71
C GLU A 40 1.96 17.25 0.96
N GLN A 41 2.63 17.13 2.10
CA GLN A 41 3.34 15.89 2.47
C GLN A 41 2.38 14.73 2.69
N LYS A 42 1.17 14.99 3.23
CA LYS A 42 0.15 13.95 3.40
C LYS A 42 -0.37 13.46 2.06
N GLU A 43 -0.65 14.38 1.14
CA GLU A 43 -1.08 14.03 -0.22
C GLU A 43 -0.02 13.20 -0.94
N GLU A 44 1.24 13.62 -0.88
CA GLU A 44 2.35 12.89 -1.49
C GLU A 44 2.52 11.48 -0.89
N LEU A 45 2.37 11.33 0.44
CA LEU A 45 2.42 10.02 1.09
C LEU A 45 1.28 9.11 0.60
N ILE A 46 0.05 9.62 0.51
CA ILE A 46 -1.11 8.85 0.04
C ILE A 46 -0.89 8.38 -1.40
N GLU A 47 -0.43 9.26 -2.28
CA GLU A 47 -0.17 8.94 -3.68
C GLU A 47 0.90 7.84 -3.80
N ARG A 48 2.04 8.02 -3.13
CA ARG A 48 3.17 7.08 -3.19
C ARG A 48 2.82 5.72 -2.61
N PHE A 49 2.10 5.65 -1.49
CA PHE A 49 1.69 4.38 -0.91
C PHE A 49 0.70 3.64 -1.81
N THR A 50 -0.26 4.36 -2.38
CA THR A 50 -1.23 3.78 -3.32
C THR A 50 -0.54 3.22 -4.57
N ALA A 51 0.44 3.94 -5.13
CA ALA A 51 1.24 3.47 -6.26
C ALA A 51 2.07 2.23 -5.90
N THR A 52 2.73 2.24 -4.73
CA THR A 52 3.56 1.12 -4.27
C THR A 52 2.75 -0.17 -4.11
N ILE A 53 1.53 -0.08 -3.55
CA ILE A 53 0.65 -1.24 -3.42
C ILE A 53 0.21 -1.78 -4.78
N LYS A 54 -0.10 -0.89 -5.72
CA LYS A 54 -0.41 -1.29 -7.09
C LYS A 54 0.77 -2.02 -7.74
N GLU A 55 1.99 -1.53 -7.57
CA GLU A 55 3.19 -2.12 -8.17
C GLU A 55 3.58 -3.46 -7.54
N VAL A 56 3.55 -3.57 -6.21
CA VAL A 56 3.99 -4.77 -5.48
C VAL A 56 2.92 -5.86 -5.47
N MET A 57 1.65 -5.48 -5.26
CA MET A 57 0.56 -6.44 -5.08
C MET A 57 -0.35 -6.57 -6.30
N GLY A 58 -0.20 -5.71 -7.31
CA GLY A 58 -1.01 -5.75 -8.53
C GLY A 58 -2.49 -5.43 -8.31
N LYS A 59 -2.84 -4.71 -7.24
CA LYS A 59 -4.23 -4.44 -6.83
C LYS A 59 -4.77 -3.12 -7.36
N ASN A 60 -6.09 -3.03 -7.51
CA ASN A 60 -6.76 -1.79 -7.89
C ASN A 60 -6.57 -0.74 -6.79
N PRO A 61 -5.99 0.44 -7.10
CA PRO A 61 -5.81 1.52 -6.14
C PRO A 61 -7.14 1.99 -5.49
N GLU A 62 -8.29 1.82 -6.16
CA GLU A 62 -9.60 2.23 -5.63
C GLU A 62 -10.04 1.46 -4.38
N ALA A 63 -9.47 0.29 -4.11
CA ALA A 63 -9.78 -0.52 -2.93
C ALA A 63 -8.78 -0.34 -1.77
N THR A 64 -7.75 0.48 -1.96
CA THR A 64 -6.69 0.72 -0.96
C THR A 64 -7.04 1.91 -0.09
N HIS A 65 -7.01 1.71 1.23
CA HIS A 65 -7.31 2.77 2.19
C HIS A 65 -6.02 3.21 2.90
N VAL A 66 -5.72 4.50 2.84
CA VAL A 66 -4.59 5.10 3.57
C VAL A 66 -5.14 6.02 4.66
N VAL A 67 -4.80 5.73 5.91
CA VAL A 67 -5.19 6.50 7.08
C VAL A 67 -3.95 7.15 7.65
N ILE A 68 -3.94 8.48 7.73
CA ILE A 68 -2.84 9.24 8.35
C ILE A 68 -3.34 9.73 9.70
N GLU A 69 -2.67 9.29 10.76
CA GLU A 69 -2.95 9.69 12.14
C GLU A 69 -1.80 10.54 12.65
N GLU A 70 -2.11 11.76 13.08
CA GLU A 70 -1.16 12.65 13.73
C GLU A 70 -1.33 12.56 15.24
N ILE A 71 -0.25 12.16 15.92
CA ILE A 71 -0.21 12.00 17.36
C ILE A 71 0.63 13.14 17.95
N PRO A 72 0.16 13.82 19.02
CA PRO A 72 0.96 14.82 19.70
C PRO A 72 2.30 14.28 20.22
N ALA A 73 3.33 15.12 20.20
CA ALA A 73 4.70 14.75 20.61
C ALA A 73 4.81 14.31 22.08
N GLU A 74 3.83 14.67 22.91
CA GLU A 74 3.72 14.25 24.31
C GLU A 74 3.28 12.79 24.45
N ASN A 75 2.46 12.30 23.52
CA ASN A 75 1.93 10.94 23.52
C ASN A 75 2.83 9.98 22.72
N TRP A 76 3.78 10.51 21.95
CA TRP A 76 4.72 9.72 21.17
C TRP A 76 6.02 9.46 21.95
N GLY A 77 6.33 8.20 22.21
CA GLY A 77 7.52 7.77 22.94
C GLY A 77 8.64 7.24 22.03
N ILE A 78 9.87 7.71 22.21
CA ILE A 78 11.09 7.21 21.55
C ILE A 78 12.17 7.02 22.62
N ARG A 79 12.87 5.87 22.62
CA ARG A 79 13.99 5.57 23.55
C ARG A 79 13.63 5.75 25.05
N GLY A 80 12.39 5.45 25.44
CA GLY A 80 11.94 5.58 26.83
C GLY A 80 11.64 7.02 27.30
N ARG A 81 11.56 7.97 26.37
CA ARG A 81 11.16 9.36 26.62
C ARG A 81 10.12 9.81 25.60
N THR A 82 9.30 10.80 25.95
CA THR A 82 8.37 11.41 24.98
C THR A 82 9.16 12.26 23.99
N VAL A 83 8.66 12.41 22.76
CA VAL A 83 9.29 13.27 21.75
C VAL A 83 9.32 14.71 22.23
N ALA A 84 8.30 15.14 22.98
CA ALA A 84 8.31 16.42 23.68
C ALA A 84 9.53 16.54 24.61
N ALA A 85 9.80 15.56 25.47
CA ALA A 85 10.94 15.58 26.39
C ALA A 85 12.29 15.58 25.65
N ILE A 86 12.39 14.84 24.53
CA ILE A 86 13.59 14.82 23.67
C ILE A 86 13.83 16.19 23.04
N ARG A 87 12.79 16.82 22.48
CA ARG A 87 12.86 18.17 21.88
C ARG A 87 13.22 19.24 22.90
N SER A 88 12.79 19.08 24.16
CA SER A 88 13.13 20.02 25.25
C SER A 88 14.55 19.87 25.81
N GLY A 89 15.36 18.92 25.32
CA GLY A 89 16.76 18.80 25.74
C GLY A 89 16.97 18.43 27.22
N LYS A 90 15.94 17.91 27.91
CA LYS A 90 16.10 17.35 29.25
C LYS A 90 16.76 15.97 29.13
N ASN A 91 18.10 16.00 29.17
CA ASN A 91 18.96 14.81 29.20
C ASN A 91 18.89 14.13 30.58
#